data_AF-A0AAD7ZZL7-F1
#
_entry.id   AF-A0AAD7ZZL7-F1
#
_cell.length_a   1.000
_cell.length_b   1.000
_cell.length_c   1.000
_cell.angle_alpha   90.00
_cell.angle_beta   90.00
_cell.angle_gamma   90.00
#
_symmetry.space_group_name_H-M   'P 1'
#
loop_
_entity.id
_entity.type
_entity.pdbx_description
1 polymer ?
#
loop_
_entity_poly.entity_id
_entity_poly.type
_entity_poly.pdbx_seq_one_letter_code
_entity_poly.pdbx_strand_id
1 'polypeptide(L)'
;MGNFSVEEKGSIIDNIYNGRPKNEKDTFLMGLIERYDVARHRPLTKNSKQNLSSFKYFAIKGTSRVEVCRNAYISLHAISSKVVQRLTKLVATNQSPVDMRGKSQIGGIHLMHTLS
;
A
#
# COMPACT_ATOMS: atom_id res chain seq x y z
N MET A 1 -8.34 -1.34 20.86
CA MET A 1 -7.08 -1.08 20.13
C MET A 1 -6.02 -2.02 20.68
N GLY A 2 -5.44 -2.88 19.84
CA GLY A 2 -4.41 -3.82 20.30
C GLY A 2 -3.15 -3.07 20.72
N ASN A 3 -2.76 -3.17 21.98
CA ASN A 3 -1.46 -2.72 22.43
C ASN A 3 -0.39 -3.71 21.90
N PHE A 4 0.59 -3.18 21.18
CA PHE A 4 1.76 -3.92 20.72
C PHE A 4 2.93 -3.59 21.67
N SER A 5 3.51 -4.60 22.30
CA SER A 5 4.72 -4.40 23.13
C SER A 5 5.92 -4.02 22.26
N VAL A 6 6.94 -3.39 22.84
CA VAL A 6 8.17 -2.98 22.13
C VAL A 6 8.86 -4.20 21.50
N GLU A 7 8.89 -5.32 22.20
CA GLU A 7 9.48 -6.59 21.74
C GLU A 7 8.72 -7.20 20.55
N GLU A 8 7.39 -7.09 20.54
CA GLU A 8 6.55 -7.56 19.44
C GLU A 8 6.80 -6.71 18.18
N LYS A 9 6.94 -5.40 18.34
CA LYS A 9 7.29 -4.49 17.24
C LYS A 9 8.65 -4.86 16.64
N GLY A 10 9.63 -5.13 17.50
CA GLY A 10 10.96 -5.58 17.08
C GLY A 10 10.91 -6.88 16.27
N SER A 11 10.15 -7.87 16.73
CA SER A 11 9.99 -9.15 16.06
C SER A 11 9.30 -9.02 14.69
N ILE A 12 8.28 -8.16 14.58
CA ILE A 12 7.59 -7.89 13.30
C ILE A 12 8.56 -7.27 12.30
N ILE A 13 9.36 -6.29 12.72
CA ILE A 13 10.34 -5.63 11.86
C ILE A 13 11.44 -6.63 11.47
N ASP A 14 11.99 -7.38 12.41
CA ASP A 14 13.05 -8.36 12.13
C ASP A 14 12.60 -9.38 11.07
N ASN A 15 11.40 -9.95 11.22
CA ASN A 15 10.88 -10.95 10.28
C ASN A 15 10.68 -10.42 8.85
N ILE A 16 10.39 -9.12 8.71
CA ILE A 16 10.19 -8.45 7.42
C ILE A 16 11.53 -8.01 6.80
N TYR A 17 12.47 -7.54 7.63
CA TYR A 17 13.69 -6.89 7.16
C TYR A 17 14.92 -7.78 7.08
N ASN A 18 14.91 -8.95 7.73
CA ASN A 18 16.03 -9.90 7.70
C ASN A 18 16.13 -10.57 6.30
N GLY A 19 17.11 -10.13 5.50
CA GLY A 19 17.50 -10.76 4.24
C GLY A 19 16.60 -10.56 3.00
N ARG A 20 15.37 -10.02 3.14
CA ARG A 20 14.46 -9.94 1.99
C ARG A 20 14.75 -8.77 1.03
N PRO A 21 14.74 -8.99 -0.30
CA PRO A 21 14.77 -7.92 -1.29
C PRO A 21 13.51 -7.06 -1.19
N LYS A 22 13.62 -5.81 -1.66
CA LYS A 22 12.55 -4.81 -1.53
C LYS A 22 11.21 -5.28 -2.08
N ASN A 23 11.20 -6.02 -3.18
CA ASN A 23 9.96 -6.44 -3.84
C ASN A 23 9.17 -7.42 -2.98
N GLU A 24 9.86 -8.30 -2.27
CA GLU A 24 9.21 -9.22 -1.33
C GLU A 24 8.66 -8.46 -0.13
N LYS A 25 9.38 -7.43 0.34
CA LYS A 25 8.88 -6.53 1.40
C LYS A 25 7.62 -5.79 0.95
N ASP A 26 7.65 -5.15 -0.21
CA ASP A 26 6.50 -4.42 -0.77
C ASP A 26 5.30 -5.37 -1.03
N THR A 27 5.56 -6.58 -1.55
CA THR A 27 4.51 -7.62 -1.76
C THR A 27 3.88 -8.04 -0.43
N PHE A 28 4.69 -8.30 0.58
CA PHE A 28 4.20 -8.67 1.92
C PHE A 28 3.37 -7.54 2.53
N LEU A 29 3.86 -6.30 2.46
CA LEU A 29 3.14 -5.12 2.95
C LEU A 29 1.81 -4.92 2.21
N MET A 30 1.78 -5.14 0.89
CA MET A 30 0.55 -5.09 0.10
C MET A 30 -0.46 -6.15 0.51
N GLY A 31 -0.02 -7.36 0.82
CA GLY A 31 -0.90 -8.42 1.34
C GLY A 31 -1.58 -8.04 2.66
N LEU A 32 -0.99 -7.11 3.41
CA LEU A 32 -1.56 -6.57 4.64
C LEU A 32 -2.50 -5.37 4.44
N ILE A 33 -2.72 -4.94 3.19
CA ILE A 33 -3.63 -3.86 2.83
C ILE A 33 -4.81 -4.46 2.05
N GLU A 34 -6.02 -4.30 2.57
CA GLU A 34 -7.23 -4.69 1.83
C GLU A 34 -7.98 -3.46 1.35
N ARG A 35 -8.30 -3.45 0.05
CA ARG A 35 -9.23 -2.49 -0.52
C ARG A 35 -10.64 -3.01 -0.34
N TYR A 36 -11.53 -2.13 0.10
CA TYR A 36 -12.97 -2.39 0.12
C TYR A 36 -13.70 -1.25 -0.58
N ASP A 37 -14.79 -1.61 -1.25
CA ASP A 37 -15.67 -0.66 -1.91
C ASP A 37 -16.60 -0.02 -0.88
N VAL A 38 -16.75 1.31 -0.94
CA VAL A 38 -17.63 2.03 -0.02
C VAL A 38 -18.94 2.32 -0.74
N ALA A 39 -19.94 1.47 -0.52
CA ALA A 39 -21.31 1.75 -0.94
C ALA A 39 -21.83 2.99 -0.21
N ARG A 40 -22.05 4.09 -0.95
CA ARG A 40 -22.59 5.34 -0.40
C ARG A 40 -24.08 5.46 -0.66
N HIS A 41 -24.79 5.90 0.36
CA HIS A 41 -26.24 6.17 0.29
C HIS A 41 -26.59 7.42 -0.53
N ARG A 42 -25.64 8.35 -0.75
CA ARG A 42 -25.90 9.60 -1.49
C ARG A 42 -25.48 9.48 -2.97
N PRO A 43 -26.36 9.77 -3.93
CA PRO A 43 -26.03 9.74 -5.35
C PRO A 43 -25.03 10.84 -5.73
N LEU A 44 -24.19 10.51 -6.73
CA LEU A 44 -23.05 11.31 -7.16
C LEU A 44 -23.47 12.64 -7.83
N THR A 45 -22.80 13.73 -7.49
CA THR A 45 -22.79 14.96 -8.29
C THR A 45 -21.61 14.95 -9.26
N LYS A 46 -21.82 15.38 -10.52
CA LYS A 46 -20.91 15.21 -11.66
C LYS A 46 -19.49 15.82 -11.50
N ASN A 47 -19.25 16.67 -10.50
CA ASN A 47 -18.01 17.45 -10.35
C ASN A 47 -17.13 17.08 -9.15
N SER A 48 -17.42 16.01 -8.40
CA SER A 48 -16.64 15.65 -7.21
C SER A 48 -15.59 14.59 -7.51
N LYS A 49 -14.29 14.90 -7.35
CA LYS A 49 -13.20 13.90 -7.27
C LYS A 49 -13.41 13.06 -6.00
N GLN A 50 -14.10 11.93 -6.12
CA GLN A 50 -14.36 11.06 -4.98
C GLN A 50 -13.39 9.87 -4.93
N ASN A 51 -12.90 9.57 -3.73
CA ASN A 51 -12.27 8.29 -3.45
C ASN A 51 -13.36 7.23 -3.35
N LEU A 52 -13.52 6.42 -4.40
CA LEU A 52 -14.47 5.29 -4.44
C LEU A 52 -14.00 4.10 -3.57
N SER A 53 -12.77 4.17 -3.06
CA SER A 53 -12.10 3.03 -2.44
C SER A 53 -11.59 3.43 -1.08
N SER A 54 -11.94 2.65 -0.07
CA SER A 54 -11.30 2.73 1.25
C SER A 54 -10.36 1.56 1.44
N PHE A 55 -9.43 1.73 2.38
CA PHE A 55 -8.36 0.77 2.65
C PHE A 55 -8.36 0.41 4.13
N LYS A 56 -8.33 -0.90 4.41
CA LYS A 56 -8.05 -1.44 5.73
C LYS A 56 -6.60 -1.86 5.81
N TYR A 57 -5.97 -1.55 6.94
CA TYR A 57 -4.59 -1.92 7.21
C TYR A 57 -4.57 -2.97 8.29
N PHE A 58 -3.67 -3.92 8.15
CA PHE A 58 -3.54 -5.01 9.09
C PHE A 58 -2.09 -5.19 9.50
N ALA A 59 -1.88 -5.70 10.71
CA ALA A 59 -0.57 -6.10 11.20
C ALA A 59 -0.64 -7.55 11.68
N ILE A 60 0.45 -8.29 11.51
CA ILE A 60 0.57 -9.66 12.05
C ILE A 60 1.07 -9.57 13.49
N LYS A 61 0.33 -10.18 14.41
CA LYS A 61 0.69 -10.34 15.82
C LYS A 61 0.78 -11.83 16.11
N GLY A 62 2.00 -12.38 16.12
CA GLY A 62 2.24 -13.82 16.21
C GLY A 62 1.62 -14.56 15.02
N THR A 63 0.56 -15.33 15.26
CA THR A 63 -0.20 -16.06 14.23
C THR A 63 -1.48 -15.35 13.78
N SER A 64 -1.85 -14.24 14.40
CA SER A 64 -3.12 -13.56 14.16
C SER A 64 -2.95 -12.25 13.38
N ARG A 65 -3.91 -11.94 12.52
CA ARG A 65 -3.97 -10.68 11.78
C ARG A 65 -4.90 -9.69 12.50
N VAL A 66 -4.39 -8.51 12.83
CA VAL A 66 -5.13 -7.49 13.60
C VAL A 66 -5.32 -6.24 12.75
N GLU A 67 -6.55 -5.71 12.69
CA GLU A 67 -6.85 -4.44 12.01
C GLU A 67 -6.21 -3.27 12.78
N VAL A 68 -5.52 -2.40 12.04
CA VAL A 68 -4.80 -1.25 12.60
C VAL A 68 -5.08 0.01 11.80
N CYS A 69 -4.88 1.17 12.42
CA CYS A 69 -4.95 2.43 11.69
C CYS A 69 -3.70 2.64 10.82
N ARG A 70 -3.80 3.51 9.82
CA ARG A 70 -2.68 3.86 8.92
C ARG A 70 -1.41 4.28 9.68
N ASN A 71 -1.57 5.07 10.74
CA ASN A 71 -0.42 5.58 11.51
C ASN A 71 0.27 4.49 12.33
N ALA A 72 -0.52 3.56 12.88
CA ALA A 72 0.02 2.38 13.55
C ALA A 72 0.75 1.49 12.54
N TYR A 73 0.18 1.26 11.36
CA TYR A 73 0.83 0.48 10.30
C TYR A 73 2.21 1.03 9.90
N ILE A 74 2.31 2.36 9.70
CA ILE A 74 3.58 3.07 9.44
C ILE A 74 4.59 2.82 10.56
N SER A 75 4.14 2.95 11.82
CA SER A 75 5.00 2.82 13.00
C SER A 75 5.44 1.37 13.25
N LEU A 76 4.55 0.40 13.05
CA LEU A 76 4.79 -1.03 13.27
C LEU A 76 5.75 -1.63 12.25
N HIS A 77 5.76 -1.11 11.02
CA HIS A 77 6.58 -1.65 9.94
C HIS A 77 7.78 -0.75 9.61
N ALA A 78 7.98 0.33 10.37
CA ALA A 78 9.06 1.31 10.17
C ALA A 78 9.16 1.81 8.72
N ILE A 79 8.01 2.02 8.06
CA ILE A 79 7.94 2.45 6.66
C ILE A 79 7.54 3.92 6.55
N SER A 80 7.95 4.60 5.48
CA SER A 80 7.51 5.98 5.25
C SER A 80 6.07 6.08 4.75
N SER A 81 5.40 7.18 5.08
CA SER A 81 4.05 7.50 4.60
C SER A 81 3.92 7.47 3.06
N LYS A 82 4.99 7.85 2.34
CA LYS A 82 5.09 7.78 0.88
C LYS A 82 5.00 6.34 0.35
N VAL A 83 5.58 5.37 1.07
CA VAL A 83 5.52 3.96 0.70
C VAL A 83 4.08 3.48 0.80
N VAL A 84 3.41 3.77 1.92
CA VAL A 84 2.00 3.41 2.12
C VAL A 84 1.11 3.99 1.02
N GLN A 85 1.29 5.27 0.66
CA GLN A 85 0.53 5.89 -0.44
C GLN A 85 0.74 5.15 -1.78
N ARG A 86 1.99 4.81 -2.10
CA ARG A 86 2.33 4.04 -3.30
C ARG A 86 1.66 2.67 -3.28
N LEU A 87 1.72 1.95 -2.15
CA LEU A 87 1.08 0.64 -2.01
C LEU A 87 -0.43 0.72 -2.14
N THR A 88 -1.09 1.67 -1.49
CA THR A 88 -2.54 1.85 -1.62
C THR A 88 -2.96 2.16 -3.05
N LYS A 89 -2.13 2.89 -3.82
CA LYS A 89 -2.38 3.15 -5.24
C LYS A 89 -2.29 1.87 -6.07
N LEU A 90 -1.30 1.01 -5.79
CA LEU A 90 -1.12 -0.28 -6.47
C LEU A 90 -2.27 -1.26 -6.15
N VAL A 91 -2.67 -1.35 -4.87
CA VAL A 91 -3.85 -2.12 -4.46
C VAL A 91 -5.11 -1.57 -5.12
N ALA A 92 -5.22 -0.24 -5.26
CA ALA A 92 -6.34 0.35 -5.97
C ALA A 92 -6.38 -0.03 -7.46
N THR A 93 -5.22 -0.12 -8.11
CA THR A 93 -5.15 -0.52 -9.53
C THR A 93 -5.10 -2.03 -9.73
N ASN A 94 -5.21 -2.85 -8.66
CA ASN A 94 -4.98 -4.30 -8.68
C ASN A 94 -3.64 -4.69 -9.35
N GLN A 95 -2.62 -3.85 -9.24
CA GLN A 95 -1.29 -4.09 -9.81
C GLN A 95 -0.36 -4.63 -8.74
N SER A 96 0.48 -5.62 -9.09
CA SER A 96 1.55 -6.08 -8.21
C SER A 96 2.69 -5.06 -8.12
N PRO A 97 3.39 -4.97 -6.97
CA PRO A 97 4.50 -4.03 -6.82
C PRO A 97 5.70 -4.51 -7.65
N VAL A 98 5.90 -3.88 -8.82
CA VAL A 98 7.08 -4.12 -9.66
C VAL A 98 8.20 -3.16 -9.22
N ASP A 99 9.43 -3.67 -9.00
CA ASP A 99 10.58 -2.79 -8.76
C ASP A 99 10.83 -1.92 -9.99
N MET A 100 10.94 -0.63 -9.75
CA MET A 100 11.36 0.35 -10.75
C MET A 100 12.65 1.07 -10.35
N ARG A 101 13.33 0.65 -9.27
CA ARG A 101 14.67 1.19 -8.98
C ARG A 101 15.60 0.89 -10.17
N GLY A 102 16.25 1.92 -10.70
CA GLY A 102 17.13 1.83 -11.87
C GLY A 102 16.45 2.02 -13.24
N LYS A 103 15.12 2.09 -13.31
CA LYS A 103 14.42 2.43 -14.55
C LYS A 103 14.22 3.93 -14.63
N SER A 104 15.18 4.64 -15.22
CA SER A 104 15.00 6.03 -15.60
C SER A 104 13.79 6.12 -16.55
N GLN A 105 12.83 6.99 -16.26
CA GLN A 105 11.83 7.37 -17.25
C GLN A 105 12.57 8.12 -18.36
N ILE A 106 12.94 7.43 -19.43
CA ILE A 106 13.15 8.09 -20.71
C ILE A 106 11.83 8.77 -21.08
N GLY A 107 11.79 10.07 -20.83
CA GLY A 107 10.64 10.91 -21.11
C GLY A 107 10.36 10.98 -22.61
N GLY A 108 9.07 11.04 -22.94
CA GLY A 108 8.56 11.64 -24.16
C GLY A 108 8.93 10.95 -25.47
N ILE A 109 8.02 10.12 -25.98
CA ILE A 109 7.72 10.16 -27.41
C ILE A 109 6.21 10.12 -27.57
N HIS A 110 5.67 11.33 -27.71
CA HIS A 110 4.36 11.63 -28.23
C HIS A 110 4.32 11.12 -29.68
N LEU A 111 3.78 9.92 -29.90
CA LEU A 111 3.50 9.47 -31.25
C LEU A 111 2.22 10.18 -31.73
N MET A 112 2.40 11.35 -32.32
CA MET A 112 1.41 11.91 -33.23
C MET A 112 1.47 11.06 -34.48
N HIS A 113 0.48 10.21 -34.70
CA HIS A 113 0.23 9.68 -36.03
C HIS A 113 -0.69 10.66 -36.75
N THR A 114 -0.07 11.61 -37.45
CA THR A 114 -0.63 12.22 -38.65
C THR A 114 -0.60 11.22 -39.80
N LEU A 115 -1.57 11.37 -40.72
CA LEU A 115 -1.70 10.79 -42.08
C LEU A 115 -2.46 9.44 -42.09
N SER A 116 -3.49 9.23 -42.93
CA SER A 116 -3.87 9.85 -44.21
C SER A 116 -5.37 9.97 -44.39
#